data_AF-A0A1G2YWE7-F1
#
_entry.id   AF-A0A1G2YWE7-F1
#
_cell.length_a   1.000
_cell.length_b   1.000
_cell.length_c   1.000
_cell.angle_alpha   90.00
_cell.angle_beta   90.00
_cell.angle_gamma   90.00
#
_symmetry.space_group_name_H-M   'P 1'
#
loop_
_entity.id
_entity.type
_entity.pdbx_description
1 polymer ?
#
loop_
_entity_poly.entity_id
_entity_poly.type
_entity_poly.pdbx_seq_one_letter_code
_entity_poly.pdbx_strand_id
1 'polypeptide(L)'
;MANIAVLRKYLGNSVVKSFWQKATAESTTAETKCPSCRHSLRSFEIHKDEQTITLDICRRCHLLWFDKGELDAFPKVKTEELSPQTRQELALLKIEYDKQLQEELTHSAMAFNNITDIITSIIRLIVTFP
;
A
#
# COMPACT_ATOMS: atom_id res chain seq x y z
N MET A 1 14.91 0.54 -10.81
CA MET A 1 14.54 -0.86 -10.52
C MET A 1 13.32 -0.89 -9.59
N ALA A 2 12.47 -1.92 -9.69
CA ALA A 2 11.31 -2.11 -8.81
C ALA A 2 11.17 -3.57 -8.38
N ASN A 3 10.72 -3.82 -7.15
CA ASN A 3 10.45 -5.16 -6.63
C ASN A 3 8.96 -5.50 -6.78
N ILE A 4 8.65 -6.75 -7.15
CA ILE A 4 7.26 -7.24 -7.25
C ILE A 4 6.44 -7.03 -5.96
N ALA A 5 7.07 -7.10 -4.78
CA ALA A 5 6.39 -6.83 -3.51
C ALA A 5 5.96 -5.36 -3.39
N VAL A 6 6.78 -4.44 -3.88
CA VAL A 6 6.45 -3.01 -3.94
C VAL A 6 5.31 -2.81 -4.93
N LEU A 7 5.37 -3.43 -6.12
CA LEU A 7 4.30 -3.32 -7.11
C LEU A 7 2.95 -3.82 -6.56
N ARG A 8 2.92 -4.91 -5.78
CA ARG A 8 1.69 -5.43 -5.17
C ARG A 8 1.03 -4.44 -4.21
N LYS A 9 1.84 -3.65 -3.50
CA LYS A 9 1.34 -2.60 -2.60
C LYS A 9 0.57 -1.51 -3.36
N TYR A 10 1.02 -1.15 -4.57
CA TYR A 10 0.44 -0.05 -5.34
C TYR A 10 -0.61 -0.48 -6.37
N LEU A 11 -0.44 -1.65 -6.99
CA LEU A 11 -1.29 -2.12 -8.10
C LEU A 11 -2.25 -3.25 -7.69
N GLY A 12 -2.08 -3.83 -6.51
CA GLY A 12 -2.86 -4.98 -6.04
C GLY A 12 -2.37 -6.32 -6.58
N ASN A 13 -2.74 -7.40 -5.89
CA ASN A 13 -2.21 -8.75 -6.18
C ASN A 13 -2.64 -9.31 -7.53
N SER A 14 -3.89 -9.09 -7.94
CA SER A 14 -4.42 -9.64 -9.20
C SER A 14 -3.68 -9.06 -10.42
N VAL A 15 -3.51 -7.73 -10.45
CA VAL A 15 -2.82 -7.00 -11.52
C VAL A 15 -1.36 -7.44 -11.62
N VAL A 16 -0.65 -7.52 -10.48
CA VAL A 16 0.76 -7.92 -10.51
C VAL A 16 0.92 -9.38 -10.93
N LYS A 17 -0.01 -10.26 -10.55
CA LYS A 17 0.03 -11.67 -10.94
C LYS A 17 -0.13 -11.82 -12.45
N SER A 18 -1.16 -11.20 -13.03
CA SER A 18 -1.40 -11.27 -14.48
C SER A 18 -0.25 -10.64 -15.27
N PHE A 19 0.23 -9.48 -14.82
CA PHE A 19 1.40 -8.83 -15.40
C PHE A 19 2.63 -9.75 -15.39
N TRP A 20 2.96 -10.34 -14.24
CA TRP A 20 4.15 -11.18 -14.11
C TRP A 20 4.06 -12.46 -14.95
N GLN A 21 2.87 -13.06 -15.03
CA GLN A 21 2.62 -14.22 -15.90
C GLN A 21 2.83 -13.86 -17.37
N LYS A 22 2.28 -12.74 -17.82
CA LYS A 22 2.46 -12.26 -19.21
C LYS A 22 3.92 -11.94 -19.51
N ALA A 23 4.55 -11.10 -18.67
CA ALA A 23 5.94 -10.69 -18.85
C ALA A 23 6.91 -11.88 -18.86
N THR A 24 6.66 -12.90 -18.05
CA THR A 24 7.46 -14.12 -18.10
C THR A 24 7.10 -15.02 -19.29
N ALA A 25 5.86 -15.12 -19.74
CA ALA A 25 5.53 -15.92 -20.91
C ALA A 25 6.12 -15.34 -22.20
N GLU A 26 6.07 -14.02 -22.36
CA GLU A 26 6.39 -13.32 -23.61
C GLU A 26 7.82 -12.75 -23.65
N SER A 27 8.62 -12.96 -22.60
CA SER A 27 9.98 -12.41 -22.53
C SER A 27 11.05 -13.26 -23.21
N THR A 28 11.95 -12.59 -23.90
CA THR A 28 13.14 -13.16 -24.54
C THR A 28 14.34 -13.09 -23.59
N THR A 29 15.36 -13.92 -23.83
CA THR A 29 16.58 -13.90 -22.99
C THR A 29 17.42 -12.69 -23.37
N ALA A 30 17.71 -11.83 -22.40
CA ALA A 30 18.61 -10.70 -22.60
C ALA A 30 20.07 -11.16 -22.42
N GLU A 31 21.01 -10.50 -23.12
CA GLU A 31 22.45 -10.77 -22.97
C GLU A 31 22.99 -10.33 -21.60
N THR A 32 22.30 -9.37 -20.97
CA THR A 32 22.70 -8.76 -19.70
C THR A 32 22.40 -9.64 -18.48
N LYS A 33 23.29 -9.60 -17.49
CA LYS A 33 23.08 -10.26 -16.18
C LYS A 33 22.43 -9.32 -15.18
N CYS A 34 21.57 -9.86 -14.34
CA CYS A 34 20.93 -9.13 -13.25
C CYS A 34 21.99 -8.56 -12.30
N PRO A 35 22.03 -7.24 -12.06
CA PRO A 35 23.01 -6.64 -11.15
C PRO A 35 22.90 -7.14 -9.70
N SER A 36 21.71 -7.59 -9.29
CA SER A 36 21.45 -8.05 -7.92
C SER A 36 21.86 -9.51 -7.66
N CYS A 37 21.65 -10.42 -8.61
CA CYS A 37 21.88 -11.86 -8.40
C CYS A 37 22.69 -12.56 -9.51
N ARG A 38 23.16 -11.81 -10.51
CA ARG A 38 24.00 -12.26 -11.64
C ARG A 38 23.39 -13.32 -12.56
N HIS A 39 22.11 -13.66 -12.41
CA HIS A 39 21.40 -14.53 -13.36
C HIS A 39 20.98 -13.76 -14.62
N SER A 40 20.76 -14.46 -15.72
CA SER A 40 20.34 -13.83 -16.98
C SER A 40 19.02 -13.06 -16.78
N LEU A 41 18.99 -11.83 -17.28
CA LEU A 41 17.76 -11.06 -17.40
C LEU A 41 16.94 -11.57 -18.58
N ARG A 42 15.67 -11.17 -18.58
CA ARG A 42 14.80 -11.36 -19.72
C ARG A 42 14.14 -10.05 -20.09
N SER A 43 14.09 -9.75 -21.37
CA SER A 43 13.50 -8.53 -21.89
C SER A 43 12.07 -8.80 -22.34
N PHE A 44 11.16 -7.89 -21.98
CA PHE A 44 9.75 -7.94 -22.29
C PHE A 44 9.31 -6.57 -22.84
N GLU A 45 8.71 -6.55 -24.03
CA GLU A 45 8.21 -5.33 -24.65
C GLU A 45 6.72 -5.14 -24.37
N ILE A 46 6.35 -3.92 -23.98
CA ILE A 46 4.96 -3.49 -23.80
C ILE A 46 4.67 -2.44 -24.84
N HIS A 47 3.74 -2.74 -25.73
CA HIS A 47 3.22 -1.77 -26.69
C HIS A 47 2.00 -1.07 -26.09
N LYS A 48 2.06 0.26 -25.99
CA LYS A 48 0.95 1.11 -25.56
C LYS A 48 0.90 2.35 -26.44
N ASP A 49 -0.23 2.54 -27.11
CA ASP A 49 -0.43 3.63 -28.08
C ASP A 49 0.70 3.64 -29.14
N GLU A 50 1.43 4.73 -29.28
CA GLU A 50 2.58 4.86 -30.20
C GLU A 50 3.94 4.59 -29.52
N GLN A 51 3.95 4.09 -28.27
CA GLN A 51 5.16 3.87 -27.49
C GLN A 51 5.38 2.38 -27.20
N THR A 52 6.62 1.93 -27.40
CA THR A 52 7.09 0.63 -26.93
C THR A 52 7.97 0.86 -25.72
N ILE A 53 7.61 0.22 -24.61
CA ILE A 53 8.40 0.22 -23.37
C ILE A 53 9.05 -1.15 -23.25
N THR A 54 10.37 -1.18 -23.19
CA THR A 54 11.11 -2.41 -22.92
C THR A 54 11.27 -2.54 -21.41
N LEU A 55 11.22 -3.76 -20.88
CA LEU A 55 11.41 -4.03 -19.45
C LEU A 55 12.26 -5.25 -19.26
N ASP A 56 13.32 -5.11 -18.47
CA ASP A 56 14.18 -6.22 -18.08
C ASP A 56 13.72 -6.81 -16.75
N ILE A 57 13.37 -8.09 -16.76
CA ILE A 57 12.89 -8.82 -15.57
C ILE A 57 13.88 -9.90 -15.15
N CYS A 58 14.11 -10.02 -13.85
CA CYS A 58 14.82 -11.16 -13.28
C CYS A 58 13.85 -12.12 -12.61
N ARG A 59 13.73 -13.34 -13.17
CA ARG A 59 12.87 -14.40 -12.59
C ARG A 59 13.35 -14.96 -11.25
N ARG A 60 14.60 -14.67 -10.86
CA ARG A 60 15.18 -15.20 -9.62
C ARG A 60 14.90 -14.31 -8.42
N CYS A 61 15.17 -13.01 -8.55
CA CYS A 61 14.97 -12.05 -7.48
C CYS A 61 13.66 -11.25 -7.60
N HIS A 62 12.88 -11.47 -8.66
CA HIS A 62 11.61 -10.79 -8.93
C HIS A 62 11.75 -9.25 -8.99
N LEU A 63 12.92 -8.79 -9.41
CA LEU A 63 13.19 -7.38 -9.69
C LEU A 63 12.94 -7.09 -11.16
N LEU A 64 12.36 -5.91 -11.39
CA LEU A 64 12.22 -5.26 -12.67
C LEU A 64 13.28 -4.16 -12.80
N TRP A 65 13.88 -4.07 -13.97
CA TRP A 65 14.86 -3.07 -14.37
C TRP A 65 14.27 -2.26 -15.52
N PHE A 66 14.65 -0.99 -15.53
CA PHE A 66 14.19 0.00 -16.49
C PHE A 66 15.44 0.74 -16.95
N ASP A 67 15.57 0.95 -18.24
CA ASP A 67 16.59 1.80 -18.82
C ASP A 67 16.23 3.28 -18.64
N LYS A 68 17.23 4.12 -18.85
CA LYS A 68 17.09 5.56 -18.69
C LYS A 68 16.08 6.09 -19.70
N GLY A 69 15.00 6.70 -19.21
CA GLY A 69 13.93 7.28 -20.03
C GLY A 69 12.71 6.37 -20.22
N GLU A 70 12.81 5.07 -19.96
CA GLU A 70 11.66 4.16 -20.05
C GLU A 70 10.59 4.47 -18.99
N LEU A 71 11.04 4.93 -17.81
CA LEU A 71 10.14 5.38 -16.75
C LEU A 71 9.31 6.61 -17.16
N ASP A 72 9.81 7.43 -18.09
CA ASP A 72 9.10 8.63 -18.56
C ASP A 72 7.93 8.28 -19.51
N ALA A 73 7.97 7.10 -20.13
CA ALA A 73 6.89 6.56 -20.96
C ALA A 73 5.71 6.03 -20.13
N PHE A 74 5.90 5.80 -18.82
CA PHE A 74 4.78 5.42 -17.97
C PHE A 74 3.82 6.60 -17.83
N PRO A 75 2.49 6.36 -17.90
CA PRO A 75 1.52 7.40 -17.69
C PRO A 75 1.76 8.00 -16.31
N LYS A 76 2.11 9.29 -16.27
CA LYS A 76 2.16 10.03 -15.02
C LYS A 76 0.77 9.92 -14.42
N VAL A 77 0.68 9.34 -13.23
CA VAL A 77 -0.56 9.40 -12.45
C VAL A 77 -0.85 10.88 -12.35
N LYS A 78 -1.92 11.32 -13.02
CA LYS A 78 -2.46 12.64 -12.74
C LYS A 78 -2.81 12.58 -11.27
N THR A 79 -1.97 13.19 -10.46
CA THR A 79 -2.42 13.68 -9.18
C THR A 79 -3.36 14.79 -9.60
N GLU A 80 -4.61 14.44 -9.93
CA GLU A 80 -5.67 15.43 -10.01
C GLU A 80 -5.60 16.12 -8.66
N GLU A 81 -5.07 17.33 -8.65
CA GLU A 81 -5.11 18.16 -7.47
C GLU A 81 -6.58 18.30 -7.12
N LEU A 82 -6.96 17.69 -6.00
CA LEU A 82 -8.34 17.75 -5.53
C LEU A 82 -8.75 19.22 -5.53
N SER A 83 -9.92 19.51 -6.12
CA SER A 83 -10.45 20.87 -6.13
C SER A 83 -10.47 21.41 -4.68
N PRO A 84 -10.34 22.73 -4.47
CA PRO A 84 -10.42 23.30 -3.13
C PRO A 84 -11.67 22.85 -2.36
N GLN A 85 -12.80 22.67 -3.07
CA GLN A 85 -14.06 22.20 -2.51
C GLN A 85 -13.97 20.76 -2.03
N THR A 86 -13.43 19.84 -2.85
CA THR A 86 -13.26 18.43 -2.48
C THR A 86 -12.30 18.27 -1.31
N ARG A 87 -11.25 19.10 -1.22
CA ARG A 87 -10.33 19.11 -0.07
C ARG A 87 -11.04 19.53 1.22
N GLN A 88 -11.88 20.57 1.15
CA GLN A 88 -12.67 21.03 2.29
C GLN A 88 -13.65 19.95 2.75
N GLU A 89 -14.37 19.33 1.83
CA GLU A 89 -15.33 18.26 2.13
C GLU A 89 -14.64 17.06 2.80
N LEU A 90 -13.51 16.60 2.26
CA LEU A 90 -12.74 15.51 2.88
C LEU A 90 -12.20 15.88 4.27
N ALA A 91 -11.77 17.13 4.47
CA ALA A 91 -11.30 17.59 5.76
C ALA A 91 -12.43 17.59 6.81
N LEU A 92 -13.63 18.04 6.42
CA LEU A 92 -14.81 18.01 7.30
C LEU A 92 -15.21 16.57 7.65
N LEU A 93 -15.28 15.67 6.67
CA LEU A 93 -15.59 14.26 6.89
C LEU A 93 -14.57 13.60 7.83
N LYS A 94 -13.28 13.94 7.70
CA LYS A 94 -12.22 13.45 8.57
C LYS A 94 -12.41 13.90 10.02
N ILE A 95 -12.66 15.20 10.23
CA ILE A 95 -12.89 15.77 11.56
C ILE A 95 -14.12 15.13 12.23
N GLU A 96 -15.22 14.97 11.48
CA GLU A 96 -16.44 14.36 11.99
C GLU A 96 -16.21 12.90 12.40
N TYR A 97 -15.52 12.13 11.56
CA TYR A 97 -15.15 10.75 11.89
C TYR A 97 -14.26 10.67 13.13
N ASP A 98 -13.24 11.53 13.23
CA ASP A 98 -12.34 11.56 14.38
C ASP A 98 -13.09 11.94 15.67
N LYS A 99 -14.06 12.85 15.58
CA LYS A 99 -14.93 13.22 16.71
C LYS A 99 -15.80 12.05 17.17
N GLN A 100 -16.43 11.34 16.24
CA GLN A 100 -17.24 10.16 16.56
C GLN A 100 -16.39 9.09 17.27
N LEU A 101 -15.17 8.85 16.76
CA LEU A 101 -14.26 7.90 17.39
C LEU A 101 -13.87 8.32 18.81
N GLN A 102 -13.63 9.62 19.05
CA GLN A 102 -13.37 10.15 20.38
C GLN A 102 -14.57 9.97 21.32
N GLU A 103 -15.79 10.22 20.85
CA GLU A 103 -17.02 10.02 21.63
C GLU A 103 -17.20 8.55 22.02
N GLU A 104 -16.95 7.61 21.11
CA GLU A 104 -17.00 6.17 21.41
C GLU A 104 -15.93 5.75 22.44
N LEU A 105 -14.69 6.21 22.27
CA LEU A 105 -13.58 5.91 23.18
C LEU A 105 -13.82 6.50 24.57
N THR A 106 -14.31 7.73 24.65
CA THR A 106 -14.60 8.41 25.92
C THR A 106 -15.75 7.74 26.66
N HIS A 107 -16.82 7.35 25.95
CA HIS A 107 -17.92 6.59 26.55
C HIS A 107 -17.47 5.22 27.07
N SER A 108 -16.63 4.52 26.32
CA SER A 108 -16.03 3.25 26.76
C SER A 108 -15.15 3.42 28.00
N ALA A 109 -14.30 4.45 28.03
CA ALA A 109 -13.46 4.76 29.19
C ALA A 109 -14.27 5.13 30.44
N MET A 110 -15.35 5.92 30.29
CA MET A 110 -16.24 6.25 31.39
C MET A 110 -16.95 5.01 31.96
N ALA A 111 -17.42 4.10 31.09
CA ALA A 111 -18.03 2.85 31.52
C ALA A 111 -17.04 1.99 32.33
N PHE A 112 -15.78 1.91 31.89
CA PHE A 112 -14.73 1.20 32.62
C PHE A 112 -14.46 1.83 34.00
N ASN A 113 -14.28 3.16 34.07
CA ASN A 113 -14.04 3.86 35.33
C ASN A 113 -15.17 3.65 36.34
N ASN A 114 -16.43 3.76 35.91
CA ASN A 114 -17.59 3.50 36.77
C ASN A 114 -17.58 2.07 37.36
N ILE A 115 -17.22 1.06 36.55
CA ILE A 115 -17.09 -0.32 37.04
C ILE A 115 -15.96 -0.43 38.07
N THR A 116 -14.81 0.19 37.81
CA THR A 116 -13.69 0.17 38.76
C THR A 116 -14.04 0.85 40.08
N ASP A 117 -14.81 1.95 40.04
CA ASP A 117 -15.28 2.66 41.23
C ASP A 117 -16.26 1.80 42.05
N ILE A 118 -17.18 1.10 41.37
CA ILE A 118 -18.10 0.15 42.02
C ILE A 118 -17.32 -0.98 42.69
N ILE A 119 -16.39 -1.63 41.99
CA ILE A 119 -15.59 -2.73 42.53
C ILE A 119 -14.75 -2.24 43.72
N THR A 120 -14.11 -1.08 43.60
CA THR A 120 -13.32 -0.48 44.68
C THR A 120 -14.19 -0.17 45.89
N SER A 121 -15.42 0.30 45.69
CA SER A 121 -16.38 0.56 46.76
C SER A 121 -16.84 -0.71 47.47
N ILE A 122 -17.11 -1.79 46.72
CA ILE A 122 -17.47 -3.11 47.28
C ILE A 122 -16.31 -3.68 48.09
N ILE A 123 -15.09 -3.64 47.56
CA ILE A 123 -13.89 -4.11 48.27
C ILE A 123 -13.70 -3.34 49.58
N ARG A 124 -13.82 -2.00 49.54
CA ARG A 124 -13.76 -1.18 50.77
C ARG A 124 -14.79 -1.64 51.80
N LEU A 125 -16.06 -1.80 51.40
CA LEU A 125 -17.13 -2.27 52.30
C LEU A 125 -16.83 -3.63 52.94
N ILE A 126 -16.27 -4.58 52.18
CA ILE A 126 -15.91 -5.91 52.69
C ILE A 126 -14.71 -5.84 53.65
N VAL A 127 -13.69 -5.03 53.33
CA VAL A 127 -12.44 -4.97 54.10
C VAL A 127 -12.54 -4.08 55.36
N THR A 128 -13.53 -3.18 55.43
CA THR A 128 -13.75 -2.32 56.61
C THR A 128 -14.70 -2.88 57.67
N PHE A 129 -15.34 -4.03 57.42
CA PHE A 129 -16.12 -4.73 58.44
C PHE A 129 -15.25 -5.79 59.13
N PRO A 130 -15.00 -5.69 60.46
CA PRO A 130 -14.21 -6.67 61.21
C PRO A 130 -14.93 -8.02 61.36
#